data_AF-A0A4S8MNB5-F1
#
_entry.id   AF-A0A4S8MNB5-F1
#
_cell.length_a   1.000
_cell.length_b   1.000
_cell.length_c   1.000
_cell.angle_alpha   90.00
_cell.angle_beta   90.00
_cell.angle_gamma   90.00
#
_symmetry.space_group_name_H-M   'P 1'
#
loop_
_entity.id
_entity.type
_entity.pdbx_description
1 polymer ?
#
loop_
_entity_poly.entity_id
_entity_poly.type
_entity_poly.pdbx_seq_one_letter_code
_entity_poly.pdbx_strand_id
1 'polypeptide(L)'
;MPCGDLTTRTLSELPCSQPSSIAMSNARDGTNPPVTVESPPAEISSGTSVDQTQTASENNGQQKTLIMALPDNAEQGFRYAIVPLPETYHDAITAATRVFGIHLIDPVPAHIVLRRLVKNKKNEWVWADIDSVNWKSLVLHNDQVGVFKNRGIMENFEHGKIFITFGYKPRAGGPTKWTEIIQGRPHQERLAPWAVVDRPSSYHEALIMVKDVLTAKEFSCALNSREVGPATNWSETDWQNNSHKIKFYTLPGPDKPWREIHRNAYEDDQKWRLLVPMPDNILGVIVNY
;
A
#
# COMPACT_ATOMS: atom_id res chain seq x y z
N MET A 1 38.03 -23.07 -60.98
CA MET A 1 37.48 -22.93 -59.61
C MET A 1 38.32 -21.90 -58.86
N PRO A 2 37.80 -20.72 -58.54
CA PRO A 2 38.43 -19.83 -57.59
C PRO A 2 37.71 -19.83 -56.23
N CYS A 3 38.51 -19.67 -55.18
CA CYS A 3 38.10 -19.53 -53.78
C CYS A 3 37.29 -18.23 -53.60
N GLY A 4 36.20 -18.31 -52.83
CA GLY A 4 35.41 -17.16 -52.40
C GLY A 4 35.88 -16.67 -51.03
N ASP A 5 36.24 -15.38 -50.97
CA ASP A 5 36.55 -14.65 -49.75
C ASP A 5 35.30 -14.46 -48.87
N LEU A 6 35.42 -14.82 -47.59
CA LEU A 6 34.46 -14.50 -46.53
C LEU A 6 34.88 -13.18 -45.87
N THR A 7 34.30 -12.07 -46.32
CA THR A 7 34.39 -10.78 -45.63
C THR A 7 33.61 -10.81 -44.32
N THR A 8 34.34 -10.68 -43.21
CA THR A 8 33.85 -10.42 -41.85
C THR A 8 33.18 -9.04 -41.81
N ARG A 9 31.87 -8.98 -41.55
CA ARG A 9 31.17 -7.72 -41.25
C ARG A 9 31.25 -7.43 -39.77
N THR A 10 32.04 -6.43 -39.42
CA THR A 10 32.09 -5.78 -38.11
C THR A 10 30.74 -5.12 -37.84
N LEU A 11 30.02 -5.59 -36.81
CA LEU A 11 28.83 -4.94 -36.29
C LEU A 11 29.28 -3.71 -35.48
N SER A 12 29.11 -2.54 -36.08
CA SER A 12 29.33 -1.24 -35.47
C SER A 12 28.43 -1.06 -34.25
N GLU A 13 29.06 -0.75 -33.12
CA GLU A 13 28.40 -0.35 -31.88
C GLU A 13 27.54 0.89 -32.11
N LEU A 14 26.23 0.77 -31.87
CA LEU A 14 25.33 1.92 -31.83
C LEU A 14 25.48 2.62 -30.47
N PRO A 15 25.69 3.95 -30.42
CA PRO A 15 25.78 4.67 -29.17
C PRO A 15 24.42 4.70 -28.47
N CYS A 16 24.40 4.34 -27.18
CA CYS A 16 23.25 4.56 -26.32
C CYS A 16 23.03 6.06 -26.14
N SER A 17 22.00 6.61 -26.78
CA SER A 17 21.59 8.01 -26.59
C SER A 17 21.06 8.20 -25.17
N GLN A 18 21.64 9.15 -24.42
CA GLN A 18 21.18 9.49 -23.08
C GLN A 18 19.84 10.24 -23.12
N PRO A 19 18.85 9.86 -22.27
CA PRO A 19 17.63 10.63 -22.12
C PRO A 19 17.84 11.88 -21.24
N SER A 20 17.20 12.97 -21.63
CA SER A 20 17.15 14.23 -20.87
C SER A 20 16.35 14.05 -19.58
N SER A 21 16.96 14.34 -18.43
CA SER A 21 16.33 14.16 -17.10
C SER A 21 15.54 15.39 -16.66
N ILE A 22 14.34 15.17 -16.09
CA ILE A 22 13.61 16.15 -15.29
C ILE A 22 13.70 15.68 -13.83
N ALA A 23 14.48 16.40 -13.02
CA ALA A 23 14.72 16.03 -11.63
C ALA A 23 13.50 16.33 -10.74
N MET A 24 12.91 15.30 -10.13
CA MET A 24 12.04 15.48 -8.96
C MET A 24 12.90 15.54 -7.70
N SER A 25 13.09 16.75 -7.18
CA SER A 25 13.69 17.00 -5.87
C SER A 25 12.61 16.95 -4.80
N ASN A 26 12.78 16.14 -3.74
CA ASN A 26 12.18 16.41 -2.44
C ASN A 26 12.92 15.68 -1.30
N ALA A 27 13.35 16.46 -0.32
CA ALA A 27 13.68 16.00 1.03
C ALA A 27 13.26 17.10 2.00
N ARG A 28 12.32 16.78 2.90
CA ARG A 28 12.14 17.49 4.16
C ARG A 28 12.12 16.48 5.29
N ASP A 29 13.06 16.67 6.20
CA ASP A 29 13.18 16.00 7.48
C ASP A 29 11.97 16.39 8.34
N GLY A 30 11.22 15.41 8.81
CA GLY A 30 9.98 15.60 9.55
C GLY A 30 9.85 14.53 10.62
N THR A 31 10.36 14.83 11.81
CA THR A 31 10.03 14.10 13.04
C THR A 31 8.54 14.27 13.31
N ASN A 32 7.75 13.23 13.08
CA ASN A 32 6.31 13.25 13.36
C ASN A 32 6.06 13.03 14.86
N PRO A 33 5.22 13.86 15.52
CA PRO A 33 4.74 13.61 16.87
C PRO A 33 3.71 12.44 16.89
N PRO A 34 3.45 11.83 18.06
CA PRO A 34 2.45 10.78 18.20
C PRO A 34 1.04 11.28 17.82
N VAL A 35 0.34 10.51 16.99
CA VAL A 35 -1.04 10.78 16.57
C VAL A 35 -1.96 10.61 17.79
N THR A 36 -2.50 11.72 18.26
CA THR A 36 -3.51 11.75 19.32
C THR A 36 -4.88 11.56 18.65
N VAL A 37 -5.60 10.50 19.01
CA VAL A 37 -6.98 10.30 18.58
C VAL A 37 -7.83 11.33 19.31
N GLU A 38 -8.44 12.27 18.57
CA GLU A 38 -9.37 13.25 19.15
C GLU A 38 -10.47 12.52 19.91
N SER A 39 -10.72 12.99 21.13
CA SER A 39 -11.82 12.49 21.97
C SER A 39 -13.15 12.80 21.28
N PRO A 40 -14.15 11.89 21.36
CA PRO A 40 -15.48 12.17 20.83
C PRO A 40 -16.09 13.43 21.50
N PRO A 41 -16.98 14.15 20.81
CA PRO A 41 -17.66 15.31 21.36
C PRO A 41 -18.39 14.96 22.67
N ALA A 42 -18.32 15.89 23.63
CA ALA A 42 -18.73 15.70 25.02
C ALA A 42 -20.16 15.16 25.18
N GLU A 43 -20.32 14.18 26.09
CA GLU A 43 -21.59 13.63 26.53
C GLU A 43 -22.50 14.75 27.09
N ILE A 44 -23.71 14.87 26.54
CA ILE A 44 -24.76 15.74 27.05
C ILE A 44 -25.26 15.14 28.38
N SER A 45 -24.89 15.79 29.47
CA SER A 45 -25.33 15.45 30.84
C SER A 45 -26.84 15.74 30.99
N SER A 46 -27.62 14.68 31.19
CA SER A 46 -29.07 14.74 31.40
C SER A 46 -29.39 14.77 32.90
N GLY A 47 -29.83 15.94 33.38
CA GLY A 47 -30.32 16.13 34.73
C GLY A 47 -31.51 17.09 34.75
N THR A 48 -32.72 16.57 34.61
CA THR A 48 -33.93 17.18 35.19
C THR A 48 -35.03 16.12 35.32
N SER A 49 -35.37 15.78 36.55
CA SER A 49 -36.54 14.96 36.90
C SER A 49 -37.78 15.84 36.78
N VAL A 50 -38.70 15.46 35.89
CA VAL A 50 -40.04 16.03 35.80
C VAL A 50 -41.02 14.86 35.78
N ASP A 51 -41.87 14.81 36.80
CA ASP A 51 -43.06 13.96 36.84
C ASP A 51 -43.96 14.31 35.64
N GLN A 52 -44.08 13.38 34.69
CA GLN A 52 -45.09 13.44 33.63
C GLN A 52 -45.92 12.17 33.62
N THR A 53 -47.20 12.39 33.87
CA THR A 53 -48.32 11.47 33.73
C THR A 53 -48.32 10.88 32.32
N GLN A 54 -48.19 9.55 32.23
CA GLN A 54 -48.25 8.78 31.00
C GLN A 54 -49.64 8.88 30.36
N THR A 55 -49.76 9.72 29.33
CA THR A 55 -50.65 9.48 28.21
C THR A 55 -49.92 8.56 27.22
N ALA A 56 -50.59 7.49 26.80
CA ALA A 56 -50.11 6.56 25.79
C ALA A 56 -49.94 7.30 24.45
N SER A 57 -48.75 7.90 24.26
CA SER A 57 -48.31 8.45 23.00
C SER A 57 -48.06 7.27 22.07
N GLU A 58 -48.82 7.19 20.99
CA GLU A 58 -48.54 6.33 19.85
C GLU A 58 -47.07 6.51 19.47
N ASN A 59 -46.29 5.45 19.69
CA ASN A 59 -44.89 5.37 19.35
C ASN A 59 -44.76 5.49 17.83
N ASN A 60 -44.66 6.72 17.32
CA ASN A 60 -44.12 6.99 15.99
C ASN A 60 -42.78 6.29 15.93
N GLY A 61 -42.75 5.16 15.22
CA GLY A 61 -41.63 4.22 15.19
C GLY A 61 -40.36 4.91 14.70
N GLN A 62 -39.62 5.50 15.64
CA GLN A 62 -38.41 6.23 15.35
C GLN A 62 -37.42 5.25 14.74
N GLN A 63 -37.10 5.46 13.46
CA GLN A 63 -36.24 4.57 12.71
C GLN A 63 -34.87 4.55 13.38
N LYS A 64 -34.44 3.37 13.82
CA LYS A 64 -33.10 3.20 14.41
C LYS A 64 -32.04 3.44 13.33
N THR A 65 -31.08 4.29 13.64
CA THR A 65 -29.95 4.65 12.78
C THR A 65 -28.61 4.19 13.35
N LEU A 66 -27.59 4.13 12.48
CA LEU A 66 -26.19 3.83 12.77
C LEU A 66 -25.29 4.89 12.10
N ILE A 67 -24.20 5.29 12.75
CA ILE A 67 -23.20 6.20 12.17
C ILE A 67 -22.02 5.37 11.66
N MET A 68 -21.79 5.37 10.35
CA MET A 68 -20.63 4.73 9.75
C MET A 68 -19.50 5.74 9.52
N ALA A 69 -18.26 5.36 9.80
CA ALA A 69 -17.08 6.22 9.68
C ALA A 69 -15.99 5.58 8.80
N LEU A 70 -15.64 6.21 7.69
CA LEU A 70 -14.52 5.78 6.83
C LEU A 70 -13.30 6.67 7.13
N PRO A 71 -12.15 6.13 7.58
CA PRO A 71 -10.93 6.93 7.74
C PRO A 71 -10.44 7.45 6.38
N ASP A 72 -10.12 8.74 6.31
CA ASP A 72 -9.53 9.34 5.11
C ASP A 72 -8.02 9.04 5.07
N ASN A 73 -7.52 8.57 3.92
CA ASN A 73 -6.11 8.22 3.73
C ASN A 73 -5.19 9.46 3.68
N ALA A 74 -5.73 10.65 3.40
CA ALA A 74 -4.93 11.79 3.00
C ALA A 74 -4.41 12.63 4.17
N GLU A 75 -5.22 12.98 5.18
CA GLU A 75 -4.80 13.56 6.46
C GLU A 75 -6.02 13.93 7.33
N GLN A 76 -6.09 13.34 8.53
CA GLN A 76 -6.82 13.82 9.72
C GLN A 76 -8.35 13.97 9.65
N GLY A 77 -9.06 13.03 9.01
CA GLY A 77 -10.52 13.05 9.07
C GLY A 77 -11.17 11.68 8.92
N PHE A 78 -12.41 11.59 9.40
CA PHE A 78 -13.31 10.50 9.05
C PHE A 78 -14.42 11.06 8.17
N ARG A 79 -14.81 10.31 7.15
CA ARG A 79 -16.04 10.55 6.39
C ARG A 79 -17.17 9.81 7.09
N TYR A 80 -18.25 10.52 7.38
CA TYR A 80 -19.37 9.96 8.11
C TYR A 80 -20.58 9.76 7.20
N ALA A 81 -21.32 8.69 7.43
CA ALA A 81 -22.61 8.44 6.81
C ALA A 81 -23.59 7.94 7.88
N ILE A 82 -24.82 8.44 7.86
CA ILE A 82 -25.89 7.95 8.71
C ILE A 82 -26.73 6.99 7.87
N VAL A 83 -26.91 5.76 8.35
CA VAL A 83 -27.70 4.72 7.67
C VAL A 83 -28.75 4.15 8.63
N PRO A 84 -29.83 3.53 8.12
CA PRO A 84 -30.70 2.70 8.96
C PRO A 84 -29.88 1.61 9.66
N LEU A 85 -30.18 1.32 10.92
CA LEU A 85 -29.47 0.32 11.72
C LEU A 85 -29.59 -1.06 11.04
N PRO A 86 -28.48 -1.62 10.50
CA PRO A 86 -28.52 -2.90 9.81
C PRO A 86 -28.83 -4.05 10.78
N GLU A 87 -29.67 -5.00 10.35
CA GLU A 87 -30.03 -6.15 11.19
C GLU A 87 -28.90 -7.17 11.30
N THR A 88 -28.09 -7.32 10.25
CA THR A 88 -26.97 -8.25 10.21
C THR A 88 -25.65 -7.57 9.87
N TYR A 89 -24.53 -8.24 10.16
CA TYR A 89 -23.21 -7.80 9.73
C TYR A 89 -23.13 -7.65 8.20
N HIS A 90 -23.75 -8.58 7.46
CA HIS A 90 -23.77 -8.54 5.99
C HIS A 90 -24.55 -7.34 5.45
N ASP A 91 -25.68 -6.99 6.07
CA ASP A 91 -26.44 -5.77 5.72
C ASP A 91 -25.61 -4.52 6.00
N ALA A 92 -24.82 -4.52 7.06
CA ALA A 92 -23.93 -3.42 7.40
C ALA A 92 -22.79 -3.25 6.38
N ILE A 93 -22.18 -4.35 5.93
CA ILE A 93 -21.20 -4.31 4.84
C ILE A 93 -21.84 -3.78 3.55
N THR A 94 -23.03 -4.27 3.20
CA THR A 94 -23.77 -3.81 2.01
C THR A 94 -24.08 -2.31 2.09
N ALA A 95 -24.53 -1.84 3.26
CA ALA A 95 -24.77 -0.42 3.50
C ALA A 95 -23.47 0.40 3.41
N ALA A 96 -22.37 -0.10 3.97
CA ALA A 96 -21.05 0.53 3.90
C ALA A 96 -20.53 0.65 2.45
N THR A 97 -20.59 -0.44 1.68
CA THR A 97 -20.26 -0.43 0.24
C THR A 97 -21.13 0.54 -0.54
N ARG A 98 -22.43 0.62 -0.23
CA ARG A 98 -23.35 1.54 -0.90
C ARG A 98 -22.98 3.01 -0.63
N VAL A 99 -22.67 3.37 0.62
CA VAL A 99 -22.41 4.77 0.99
C VAL A 99 -20.96 5.20 0.73
N PHE A 100 -20.00 4.29 0.84
CA PHE A 100 -18.57 4.58 0.72
C PHE A 100 -17.90 3.96 -0.50
N GLY A 101 -18.62 3.23 -1.35
CA GLY A 101 -18.04 2.49 -2.48
C GLY A 101 -17.19 3.33 -3.42
N ILE A 102 -17.58 4.59 -3.65
CA ILE A 102 -16.81 5.55 -4.47
C ILE A 102 -15.49 6.02 -3.82
N HIS A 103 -15.35 5.81 -2.51
CA HIS A 103 -14.17 6.21 -1.74
C HIS A 103 -13.29 5.01 -1.35
N LEU A 104 -13.79 3.78 -1.56
CA LEU A 104 -13.04 2.56 -1.35
C LEU A 104 -12.29 2.20 -2.64
N ILE A 105 -10.97 1.98 -2.55
CA ILE A 105 -10.12 1.61 -3.69
C ILE A 105 -10.50 0.23 -4.27
N ASP A 106 -11.24 -0.57 -3.51
CA ASP A 106 -11.79 -1.86 -3.95
C ASP A 106 -12.94 -2.27 -2.99
N PRO A 107 -14.20 -1.94 -3.29
CA PRO A 107 -15.33 -2.11 -2.37
C PRO A 107 -15.89 -3.54 -2.33
N VAL A 108 -15.05 -4.56 -2.56
CA VAL A 108 -15.45 -5.97 -2.45
C VAL A 108 -15.84 -6.27 -1.00
N PRO A 109 -17.05 -6.82 -0.73
CA PRO A 109 -17.53 -7.08 0.62
C PRO A 109 -16.57 -7.89 1.51
N ALA A 110 -15.87 -8.86 0.93
CA ALA A 110 -14.87 -9.67 1.65
C ALA A 110 -13.65 -8.86 2.13
N HIS A 111 -13.40 -7.71 1.50
CA HIS A 111 -12.30 -6.80 1.83
C HIS A 111 -12.73 -5.69 2.78
N ILE A 112 -13.93 -5.76 3.37
CA ILE A 112 -14.41 -4.76 4.32
C ILE A 112 -14.51 -5.39 5.71
N VAL A 113 -13.89 -4.74 6.70
CA VAL A 113 -14.00 -5.07 8.12
C VAL A 113 -14.65 -3.90 8.84
N LEU A 114 -15.67 -4.20 9.64
CA LEU A 114 -16.34 -3.22 10.49
C LEU A 114 -15.70 -3.24 11.87
N ARG A 115 -15.41 -2.06 12.40
CA ARG A 115 -14.80 -1.89 13.73
C ARG A 115 -15.66 -1.02 14.60
N ARG A 116 -15.69 -1.30 15.90
CA ARG A 116 -16.32 -0.43 16.90
C ARG A 116 -15.24 0.35 17.65
N LEU A 117 -15.56 1.58 18.04
CA LEU A 117 -14.71 2.36 18.93
C LEU A 117 -14.87 1.85 20.37
N VAL A 118 -13.78 1.41 21.00
CA VAL A 118 -13.76 0.90 22.38
C VAL A 118 -12.58 1.50 23.15
N LYS A 119 -12.70 1.58 24.48
CA LYS A 119 -11.59 2.01 25.34
C LYS A 119 -10.70 0.82 25.71
N ASN A 120 -9.39 0.98 25.50
CA ASN A 120 -8.41 -0.03 25.90
C ASN A 120 -8.11 0.05 27.42
N LYS A 121 -7.20 -0.80 27.91
CA LYS A 121 -6.77 -0.81 29.32
C LYS A 121 -6.11 0.51 29.80
N LYS A 122 -5.67 1.36 28.86
CA LYS A 122 -5.08 2.68 29.12
C LYS A 122 -6.11 3.81 29.00
N ASN A 123 -7.40 3.49 28.84
CA ASN A 123 -8.49 4.47 28.63
C ASN A 123 -8.35 5.27 27.31
N GLU A 124 -7.61 4.73 26.32
CA GLU A 124 -7.50 5.32 24.98
C GLU A 124 -8.55 4.71 24.05
N TRP A 125 -9.14 5.53 23.18
CA TRP A 125 -10.08 5.06 22.15
C TRP A 125 -9.33 4.34 21.02
N VAL A 126 -9.71 3.10 20.77
CA VAL A 126 -9.15 2.26 19.70
C VAL A 126 -10.27 1.63 18.88
N TRP A 127 -9.99 1.36 17.62
CA TRP A 127 -10.88 0.60 16.75
C TRP A 127 -10.66 -0.90 16.95
N ALA A 128 -11.69 -1.61 17.41
CA ALA A 128 -11.68 -3.06 17.58
C ALA A 128 -12.56 -3.74 16.52
N ASP A 129 -12.06 -4.82 15.93
CA ASP A 129 -12.80 -5.62 14.95
C ASP A 129 -14.09 -6.20 15.57
N ILE A 130 -15.19 -6.13 14.82
CA ILE A 130 -16.47 -6.71 15.20
C ILE A 130 -16.58 -8.09 14.54
N ASP A 131 -16.70 -9.15 15.35
CA ASP A 131 -17.06 -10.46 14.81
C ASP A 131 -18.49 -10.44 14.26
N SER A 132 -18.67 -10.92 13.04
CA SER A 132 -19.96 -11.06 12.36
C SER A 132 -21.05 -11.70 13.22
N VAL A 133 -20.73 -12.70 14.04
CA VAL A 133 -21.73 -13.40 14.89
C VAL A 133 -22.20 -12.55 16.06
N ASN A 134 -21.43 -11.54 16.44
CA ASN A 134 -21.68 -10.66 17.58
C ASN A 134 -22.23 -9.28 17.16
N TRP A 135 -22.58 -9.08 15.89
CA TRP A 135 -23.07 -7.79 15.39
C TRP A 135 -24.24 -7.23 16.22
N LYS A 136 -25.31 -8.02 16.38
CA LYS A 136 -26.54 -7.59 17.07
C LYS A 136 -26.33 -7.27 18.56
N SER A 137 -25.34 -7.89 19.21
CA SER A 137 -25.07 -7.67 20.63
C SER A 137 -24.10 -6.51 20.85
N LEU A 138 -23.24 -6.19 19.87
CA LEU A 138 -22.20 -5.18 19.99
C LEU A 138 -22.56 -3.83 19.39
N VAL A 139 -23.54 -3.76 18.49
CA VAL A 139 -23.89 -2.53 17.76
C VAL A 139 -25.31 -2.10 18.11
N LEU A 140 -25.43 -0.91 18.68
CA LEU A 140 -26.68 -0.32 19.13
C LEU A 140 -27.08 0.89 18.26
N HIS A 141 -28.30 1.37 18.48
CA HIS A 141 -28.78 2.60 17.84
C HIS A 141 -27.84 3.78 18.19
N ASN A 142 -27.45 4.55 17.16
CA ASN A 142 -26.52 5.68 17.23
C ASN A 142 -25.07 5.32 17.59
N ASP A 143 -24.70 4.03 17.59
CA ASP A 143 -23.28 3.67 17.68
C ASP A 143 -22.51 4.17 16.44
N GLN A 144 -21.21 4.37 16.64
CA GLN A 144 -20.25 4.65 15.56
C GLN A 144 -19.51 3.37 15.18
N VAL A 145 -19.63 2.97 13.91
CA VAL A 145 -18.94 1.81 13.33
C VAL A 145 -18.00 2.28 12.23
N GLY A 146 -16.72 2.00 12.38
CA GLY A 146 -15.72 2.33 11.39
C GLY A 146 -15.66 1.29 10.29
N VAL A 147 -15.52 1.74 9.04
CA VAL A 147 -15.43 0.92 7.84
C VAL A 147 -13.97 0.87 7.42
N PHE A 148 -13.34 -0.29 7.53
CA PHE A 148 -11.92 -0.47 7.24
C PHE A 148 -11.73 -1.47 6.11
N LYS A 149 -10.67 -1.29 5.32
CA LYS A 149 -10.24 -2.35 4.40
C LYS A 149 -9.64 -3.48 5.22
N ASN A 150 -10.19 -4.69 5.07
CA ASN A 150 -9.58 -5.92 5.56
C ASN A 150 -8.21 -6.06 4.89
N ARG A 151 -7.15 -5.88 5.66
CA ARG A 151 -5.79 -6.24 5.23
C ARG A 151 -5.44 -7.67 5.65
N GLY A 152 -6.39 -8.43 6.17
CA GLY A 152 -6.21 -9.81 6.61
C GLY A 152 -6.03 -10.76 5.43
N ILE A 153 -5.30 -11.86 5.72
CA ILE A 153 -4.95 -13.02 4.88
C ILE A 153 -5.63 -12.97 3.51
N MET A 154 -4.91 -12.46 2.51
CA MET A 154 -5.36 -12.58 1.13
C MET A 154 -5.40 -14.06 0.79
N GLU A 155 -6.56 -14.71 0.97
CA GLU A 155 -6.77 -16.12 0.63
C GLU A 155 -6.39 -16.35 -0.84
N ASN A 156 -6.56 -15.32 -1.67
CA ASN A 156 -6.06 -15.26 -3.04
C ASN A 156 -5.10 -14.08 -3.17
N PHE A 157 -3.81 -14.40 -3.39
CA PHE A 157 -2.82 -13.38 -3.76
C PHE A 157 -3.22 -12.75 -5.10
N GLU A 158 -3.45 -11.44 -5.10
CA GLU A 158 -3.79 -10.73 -6.33
C GLU A 158 -2.55 -10.63 -7.22
N HIS A 159 -2.52 -11.44 -8.28
CA HIS A 159 -1.49 -11.40 -9.31
C HIS A 159 -1.67 -10.18 -10.20
N GLY A 160 -0.56 -9.67 -10.74
CA GLY A 160 -0.58 -8.55 -11.67
C GLY A 160 0.82 -8.02 -11.92
N LYS A 161 0.91 -6.91 -12.66
CA LYS A 161 2.18 -6.23 -12.91
C LYS A 161 2.38 -5.11 -11.91
N ILE A 162 3.62 -4.94 -11.47
CA ILE A 162 4.05 -3.80 -10.63
C ILE A 162 5.22 -3.10 -11.29
N PHE A 163 5.47 -1.87 -10.87
CA PHE A 163 6.65 -1.12 -11.27
C PHE A 163 7.79 -1.35 -10.27
N ILE A 164 9.02 -1.55 -10.75
CA ILE A 164 10.21 -1.65 -9.90
C ILE A 164 11.09 -0.40 -10.08
N THR A 165 11.62 0.12 -8.96
CA THR A 165 12.64 1.18 -8.94
C THR A 165 13.75 0.83 -7.98
N PHE A 166 14.95 1.29 -8.28
CA PHE A 166 16.14 1.03 -7.48
C PHE A 166 16.58 2.27 -6.73
N GLY A 167 16.77 2.14 -5.41
CA GLY A 167 17.32 3.18 -4.58
C GLY A 167 18.83 3.03 -4.48
N TYR A 168 19.55 4.14 -4.59
CA TYR A 168 21.00 4.21 -4.43
C TYR A 168 21.43 5.43 -3.62
N LYS A 169 22.58 5.31 -2.94
CA LYS A 169 23.20 6.44 -2.23
C LYS A 169 24.24 7.11 -3.12
N PRO A 170 24.14 8.42 -3.38
CA PRO A 170 25.17 9.15 -4.12
C PRO A 170 26.54 9.09 -3.42
N ARG A 171 27.63 9.00 -4.19
CA ARG A 171 29.02 8.95 -3.66
C ARG A 171 29.39 10.18 -2.82
N ALA A 172 28.83 11.33 -3.12
CA ALA A 172 29.08 12.58 -2.40
C ALA A 172 28.42 12.60 -1.00
N GLY A 173 27.78 11.51 -0.58
CA GLY A 173 26.83 11.52 0.52
C GLY A 173 25.50 12.17 0.09
N GLY A 174 24.47 11.99 0.92
CA GLY A 174 23.14 12.56 0.68
C GLY A 174 22.01 11.55 0.82
N PRO A 175 20.76 12.01 0.57
CA PRO A 175 19.59 11.15 0.63
C PRO A 175 19.63 10.08 -0.47
N THR A 176 18.99 8.94 -0.20
CA THR A 176 18.76 7.90 -1.20
C THR A 176 18.03 8.51 -2.39
N LYS A 177 18.57 8.32 -3.59
CA LYS A 177 17.89 8.64 -4.86
C LYS A 177 17.29 7.37 -5.43
N TRP A 178 16.16 7.51 -6.11
CA TRP A 178 15.45 6.41 -6.74
C TRP A 178 15.56 6.54 -8.25
N THR A 179 15.69 5.42 -8.96
CA THR A 179 15.67 5.42 -10.42
C THR A 179 14.31 5.90 -10.92
N GLU A 180 14.31 6.75 -11.93
CA GLU A 180 13.09 7.33 -12.47
C GLU A 180 12.20 6.23 -13.07
N ILE A 181 10.92 6.23 -12.67
CA ILE A 181 9.91 5.40 -13.32
C ILE A 181 9.21 6.32 -14.30
N ILE A 182 9.62 6.24 -15.56
CA ILE A 182 8.96 6.99 -16.63
C ILE A 182 7.63 6.29 -16.90
N GLN A 183 6.60 6.61 -16.12
CA GLN A 183 5.22 6.24 -16.43
C GLN A 183 4.81 7.01 -17.68
N GLY A 184 5.11 6.42 -18.84
CA GLY A 184 4.78 7.00 -20.13
C GLY A 184 3.30 7.35 -20.17
N ARG A 185 2.97 8.55 -20.64
CA ARG A 185 1.61 8.82 -21.11
C ARG A 185 1.33 7.82 -22.24
N PRO A 186 0.08 7.37 -22.44
CA PRO A 186 -0.27 6.30 -23.38
C PRO A 186 0.16 6.52 -24.85
N HIS A 187 0.73 7.68 -25.21
CA HIS A 187 1.18 8.00 -26.56
C HIS A 187 2.64 8.40 -26.71
N GLN A 188 3.42 8.51 -25.64
CA GLN A 188 4.83 8.90 -25.77
C GLN A 188 5.64 8.34 -24.60
N GLU A 189 6.73 7.68 -24.97
CA GLU A 189 7.78 7.12 -24.13
C GLU A 189 7.47 5.71 -23.59
N ARG A 190 8.16 4.74 -24.18
CA ARG A 190 8.19 3.35 -23.74
C ARG A 190 8.69 3.34 -22.30
N LEU A 191 7.84 2.90 -21.38
CA LEU A 191 8.28 2.40 -20.08
C LEU A 191 9.51 1.52 -20.31
N ALA A 192 10.55 1.73 -19.52
CA ALA A 192 11.72 0.86 -19.59
C ALA A 192 11.24 -0.58 -19.37
N PRO A 193 11.43 -1.52 -20.31
CA PRO A 193 10.79 -2.84 -20.24
C PRO A 193 11.12 -3.60 -18.95
N TRP A 194 12.30 -3.34 -18.37
CA TRP A 194 12.76 -3.91 -17.11
C TRP A 194 12.02 -3.38 -15.88
N ALA A 195 11.34 -2.23 -15.98
CA ALA A 195 10.67 -1.59 -14.87
C ALA A 195 9.29 -2.20 -14.57
N VAL A 196 8.74 -3.05 -15.44
CA VAL A 196 7.45 -3.71 -15.25
C VAL A 196 7.66 -5.19 -15.04
N VAL A 197 7.32 -5.68 -13.84
CA VAL A 197 7.58 -7.05 -13.41
C VAL A 197 6.31 -7.70 -12.86
N ASP A 198 6.26 -9.02 -12.84
CA ASP A 198 5.19 -9.72 -12.14
C ASP A 198 5.30 -9.47 -10.63
N ARG A 199 4.15 -9.25 -9.98
CA ARG A 199 4.05 -9.06 -8.54
C ARG A 199 4.52 -10.35 -7.85
N PRO A 200 5.62 -10.32 -7.06
CA PRO A 200 6.19 -11.52 -6.47
C PRO A 200 5.32 -11.98 -5.29
N SER A 201 4.97 -13.25 -5.27
CA SER A 201 4.12 -13.86 -4.24
C SER A 201 4.88 -14.31 -2.99
N SER A 202 6.22 -14.30 -3.05
CA SER A 202 7.13 -14.61 -1.95
C SER A 202 8.37 -13.71 -1.99
N TYR A 203 9.10 -13.66 -0.88
CA TYR A 203 10.40 -12.99 -0.83
C TYR A 203 11.42 -13.65 -1.78
N HIS A 204 11.37 -14.97 -1.94
CA HIS A 204 12.25 -15.69 -2.86
C HIS A 204 12.01 -15.31 -4.33
N GLU A 205 10.75 -15.24 -4.77
CA GLU A 205 10.40 -14.76 -6.10
C GLU A 205 10.85 -13.31 -6.32
N ALA A 206 10.77 -12.47 -5.29
CA ALA A 206 11.25 -11.09 -5.36
C ALA A 206 12.77 -11.02 -5.56
N LEU A 207 13.55 -11.90 -4.94
CA LEU A 207 15.00 -11.98 -5.14
C LEU A 207 15.36 -12.41 -6.56
N ILE A 208 14.67 -13.42 -7.11
CA ILE A 208 14.85 -13.87 -8.50
C ILE A 208 14.54 -12.72 -9.45
N MET A 209 13.41 -12.04 -9.25
CA MET A 209 13.03 -10.88 -10.05
C MET A 209 14.09 -9.77 -9.99
N VAL A 210 14.62 -9.44 -8.81
CA VAL A 210 15.69 -8.43 -8.68
C VAL A 210 16.93 -8.87 -9.44
N LYS A 211 17.33 -10.14 -9.34
CA LYS A 211 18.47 -10.69 -10.09
C LYS A 211 18.26 -10.60 -11.60
N ASP A 212 17.08 -10.95 -12.09
CA ASP A 212 16.76 -10.89 -13.51
C ASP A 212 16.80 -9.46 -14.03
N VAL A 213 16.26 -8.50 -13.27
CA VAL A 213 16.29 -7.07 -13.63
C VAL A 213 17.72 -6.53 -13.63
N LEU A 214 18.53 -6.84 -12.61
CA LEU A 214 19.91 -6.35 -12.54
C LEU A 214 20.85 -6.96 -13.59
N THR A 215 20.53 -8.16 -14.09
CA THR A 215 21.32 -8.84 -15.13
C THR A 215 20.80 -8.57 -16.55
N ALA A 216 19.64 -7.92 -16.68
CA ALA A 216 19.10 -7.49 -17.98
C ALA A 216 20.03 -6.45 -18.64
N LYS A 217 20.28 -6.64 -19.94
CA LYS A 217 21.15 -5.76 -20.73
C LYS A 217 20.57 -4.34 -20.81
N GLU A 218 19.24 -4.24 -20.92
CA GLU A 218 18.50 -2.98 -20.99
C GLU A 218 18.66 -2.16 -19.70
N PHE A 219 18.69 -2.83 -18.54
CA PHE A 219 18.91 -2.17 -17.25
C PHE A 219 20.34 -1.63 -17.14
N SER A 220 21.32 -2.45 -17.55
CA SER A 220 22.74 -2.07 -17.57
C SER A 220 23.03 -0.87 -18.49
N CYS A 221 22.27 -0.72 -19.58
CA CYS A 221 22.35 0.45 -20.47
C CYS A 221 21.66 1.70 -19.88
N ALA A 222 20.56 1.52 -19.14
CA ALA A 222 19.76 2.61 -18.62
C ALA A 222 20.38 3.26 -17.36
N LEU A 223 21.08 2.47 -16.56
CA LEU A 223 21.73 2.95 -15.34
C LEU A 223 23.23 2.95 -15.52
N ASN A 224 23.87 4.08 -15.19
CA ASN A 224 25.30 4.09 -15.03
C ASN A 224 25.65 3.02 -13.98
N SER A 225 26.37 1.97 -14.37
CA SER A 225 26.73 0.83 -13.51
C SER A 225 27.34 1.22 -12.15
N ARG A 226 27.81 2.46 -12.03
CA ARG A 226 28.33 3.08 -10.80
C ARG A 226 27.26 3.41 -9.75
N GLU A 227 25.99 3.48 -10.10
CA GLU A 227 24.90 3.90 -9.22
C GLU A 227 24.29 2.72 -8.45
N VAL A 228 24.07 1.58 -9.10
CA VAL A 228 23.38 0.42 -8.50
C VAL A 228 24.32 -0.55 -7.76
N GLY A 229 25.64 -0.31 -7.83
CA GLY A 229 26.63 -1.08 -7.09
C GLY A 229 27.02 -2.41 -7.76
N PRO A 230 27.83 -3.25 -7.09
CA PRO A 230 28.45 -4.43 -7.68
C PRO A 230 27.49 -5.61 -7.94
N ALA A 231 26.23 -5.48 -7.55
CA ALA A 231 25.25 -6.57 -7.62
C ALA A 231 24.96 -7.08 -9.04
N THR A 232 25.21 -6.26 -10.07
CA THR A 232 25.11 -6.66 -11.47
C THR A 232 26.09 -7.78 -11.86
N ASN A 233 27.16 -7.98 -11.07
CA ASN A 233 28.23 -8.94 -11.34
C ASN A 233 28.30 -10.06 -10.28
N TRP A 234 27.31 -10.20 -9.41
CA TRP A 234 27.27 -11.25 -8.39
C TRP A 234 27.12 -12.63 -9.03
N SER A 235 27.98 -13.56 -8.61
CA SER A 235 27.83 -14.99 -8.91
C SER A 235 26.62 -15.57 -8.16
N GLU A 236 26.20 -16.79 -8.50
CA GLU A 236 25.10 -17.47 -7.78
C GLU A 236 25.38 -17.59 -6.28
N THR A 237 26.63 -17.89 -5.91
CA THR A 237 27.07 -17.95 -4.51
C THR A 237 27.00 -16.57 -3.83
N ASP A 238 27.33 -15.50 -4.56
CA ASP A 238 27.21 -14.13 -4.03
C ASP A 238 25.74 -13.77 -3.78
N TRP A 239 24.83 -14.12 -4.69
CA TRP A 239 23.39 -13.89 -4.51
C TRP A 239 22.85 -14.58 -3.25
N GLN A 240 23.24 -15.83 -3.03
CA GLN A 240 22.84 -16.58 -1.84
C GLN A 240 23.38 -15.93 -0.56
N ASN A 241 24.68 -15.57 -0.55
CA ASN A 241 25.34 -15.00 0.62
C ASN A 241 24.92 -13.55 0.92
N ASN A 242 24.55 -12.78 -0.09
CA ASN A 242 24.26 -11.35 0.03
C ASN A 242 22.78 -10.99 -0.11
N SER A 243 21.88 -11.97 -0.26
CA SER A 243 20.43 -11.75 -0.34
C SER A 243 19.88 -10.85 0.78
N HIS A 244 20.40 -10.99 2.00
CA HIS A 244 20.01 -10.18 3.16
C HIS A 244 20.30 -8.67 3.03
N LYS A 245 21.19 -8.29 2.10
CA LYS A 245 21.55 -6.89 1.80
C LYS A 245 20.52 -6.21 0.89
N ILE A 246 19.66 -6.99 0.25
CA ILE A 246 18.56 -6.50 -0.59
C ILE A 246 17.40 -6.15 0.33
N LYS A 247 16.97 -4.89 0.27
CA LYS A 247 15.86 -4.34 1.05
C LYS A 247 14.78 -3.86 0.11
N PHE A 248 13.54 -4.19 0.46
CA PHE A 248 12.37 -3.81 -0.31
C PHE A 248 11.63 -2.67 0.40
N TYR A 249 11.09 -1.74 -0.38
CA TYR A 249 10.41 -0.55 0.08
C TYR A 249 9.09 -0.38 -0.66
N THR A 250 8.10 0.21 0.01
CA THR A 250 6.84 0.63 -0.60
C THR A 250 6.68 2.13 -0.54
N LEU A 251 6.01 2.69 -1.55
CA LEU A 251 5.64 4.10 -1.60
C LEU A 251 4.14 4.22 -1.29
N PRO A 252 3.75 4.62 -0.06
CA PRO A 252 2.34 4.64 0.33
C PRO A 252 1.54 5.79 -0.31
N GLY A 253 2.20 6.70 -1.02
CA GLY A 253 1.62 7.82 -1.76
C GLY A 253 2.70 8.76 -2.30
N PRO A 254 2.39 9.65 -3.26
CA PRO A 254 3.36 10.50 -3.93
C PRO A 254 4.13 11.44 -2.98
N ASP A 255 3.48 11.92 -1.93
CA ASP A 255 4.07 12.86 -0.96
C ASP A 255 4.54 12.18 0.33
N LYS A 256 4.48 10.85 0.39
CA LYS A 256 4.86 10.09 1.59
C LYS A 256 6.25 9.49 1.40
N PRO A 257 7.07 9.42 2.46
CA PRO A 257 8.38 8.80 2.37
C PRO A 257 8.24 7.31 2.10
N TRP A 258 9.25 6.75 1.44
CA TRP A 258 9.43 5.32 1.28
C TRP A 258 9.46 4.61 2.63
N ARG A 259 8.81 3.45 2.70
CA ARG A 259 8.77 2.61 3.90
C ARG A 259 9.37 1.26 3.61
N GLU A 260 10.36 0.85 4.40
CA GLU A 260 10.95 -0.48 4.29
C GLU A 260 9.89 -1.54 4.64
N ILE A 261 9.82 -2.60 3.83
CA ILE A 261 9.04 -3.79 4.14
C ILE A 261 9.67 -4.46 5.35
N HIS A 262 8.87 -4.68 6.39
CA HIS A 262 9.34 -5.18 7.66
C HIS A 262 10.00 -6.56 7.53
N ARG A 263 11.11 -6.78 8.25
CA ARG A 263 11.96 -7.99 8.12
C ARG A 263 11.20 -9.30 8.30
N ASN A 264 10.21 -9.34 9.18
CA ASN A 264 9.39 -10.54 9.40
C ASN A 264 8.62 -11.00 8.16
N ALA A 265 8.45 -10.15 7.14
CA ALA A 265 7.83 -10.52 5.87
C ALA A 265 8.80 -11.23 4.93
N TYR A 266 10.11 -11.22 5.20
CA TYR A 266 11.08 -11.97 4.40
C TYR A 266 11.14 -13.46 4.81
N GLU A 267 10.53 -13.78 5.95
CA GLU A 267 10.46 -15.13 6.54
C GLU A 267 9.04 -15.72 6.46
N ASP A 268 8.05 -14.92 6.03
CA ASP A 268 6.63 -15.28 6.03
C ASP A 268 5.95 -14.74 4.77
N ASP A 269 5.68 -15.64 3.81
CA ASP A 269 5.07 -15.30 2.53
C ASP A 269 3.68 -14.67 2.67
N GLN A 270 2.92 -15.00 3.72
CA GLN A 270 1.62 -14.35 3.94
C GLN A 270 1.82 -12.89 4.30
N LYS A 271 2.77 -12.58 5.18
CA LYS A 271 3.13 -11.19 5.50
C LYS A 271 3.72 -10.47 4.29
N TRP A 272 4.53 -11.16 3.47
CA TRP A 272 5.05 -10.60 2.22
C TRP A 272 3.93 -10.14 1.29
N ARG A 273 2.95 -11.01 1.03
CA ARG A 273 1.81 -10.74 0.14
C ARG A 273 0.96 -9.57 0.60
N LEU A 274 0.89 -9.32 1.92
CA LEU A 274 0.19 -8.18 2.51
C LEU A 274 0.94 -6.85 2.38
N LEU A 275 2.27 -6.91 2.23
CA LEU A 275 3.13 -5.72 2.21
C LEU A 275 3.64 -5.37 0.82
N VAL A 276 3.76 -6.33 -0.09
CA VAL A 276 4.16 -6.06 -1.46
C VAL A 276 3.07 -5.22 -2.15
N PRO A 277 3.44 -4.14 -2.88
CA PRO A 277 2.47 -3.24 -3.51
C PRO A 277 1.47 -4.00 -4.39
N MET A 278 0.24 -3.49 -4.44
CA MET A 278 -0.80 -3.98 -5.33
C MET A 278 -0.39 -3.77 -6.80
N PRO A 279 -1.04 -4.44 -7.77
CA PRO A 279 -0.83 -4.15 -9.19
C PRO A 279 -0.87 -2.64 -9.50
N ASP A 280 -0.11 -2.24 -10.52
CA ASP A 280 0.07 -0.86 -10.99
C ASP A 280 0.73 0.10 -9.97
N ASN A 281 1.19 -0.40 -8.82
CA ASN A 281 1.99 0.37 -7.84
C ASN A 281 3.49 0.08 -7.96
N ILE A 282 4.26 0.81 -7.16
CA ILE A 282 5.72 0.81 -7.22
C ILE A 282 6.33 0.05 -6.04
N LEU A 283 7.22 -0.89 -6.34
CA LEU A 283 8.12 -1.57 -5.41
C LEU A 283 9.52 -0.98 -5.53
N GLY A 284 10.04 -0.45 -4.43
CA GLY A 284 11.40 0.06 -4.32
C GLY A 284 12.36 -1.03 -3.87
N VAL A 285 13.56 -1.07 -4.43
CA VAL A 285 14.61 -2.02 -4.07
C VAL A 285 15.91 -1.27 -3.80
N ILE A 286 16.55 -1.53 -2.66
CA ILE A 286 17.91 -1.06 -2.37
C ILE A 286 18.80 -2.28 -2.21
N VAL A 287 19.93 -2.30 -2.92
CA VAL A 287 20.98 -3.30 -2.73
C VAL A 287 22.12 -2.64 -1.97
N ASN A 288 22.21 -2.92 -0.67
CA ASN A 288 23.28 -2.36 0.15
C ASN A 288 24.60 -3.08 -0.16
N TYR A 289 25.68 -2.33 -0.34
CA TYR A 289 27.03 -2.86 -0.55
C TYR A 289 28.02 -2.25 0.43
#